data_AF-A0AAU3GTW9-F1
#
_entry.id   AF-A0AAU3GTW9-F1
#
_cell.length_a   1.000
_cell.length_b   1.000
_cell.length_c   1.000
_cell.angle_alpha   90.00
_cell.angle_beta   90.00
_cell.angle_gamma   90.00
#
_symmetry.space_group_name_H-M   'P 1'
#
loop_
_entity.id
_entity.type
_entity.pdbx_description
1 polymer ?
#
loop_
_entity_poly.entity_id
_entity_poly.type
_entity_poly.pdbx_seq_one_letter_code
_entity_poly.pdbx_strand_id
1 'polypeptide(L)'
;MPRRPAGHTRGRAAVLASLTATVLVATGHPAGAAPADTDPMNQAFEQAAEQYGVPRDVLAAVGYGETHLDGHAGLPSQDNGYGVMHLVSNPVNHSLEKAAELTGRSKADLREDTEANILGGAAVLRSHADTLGLDPAERADVDAWYPAVARYSGTDGAVAALYADSVYTFLAQGLRATVAGGEQVTVTSRPVSPEKGPLAKADITAKSEDYPAALWVPANSANFATGRTATVDKVVIHVTQGSYAGTISWFQNATSQVSSHYVVRSSDGQITQMVRDKDTAYHAKSANASSLGIEHEGFVDDPSWFTDTMYRSSAALTAYLCDQHGIPKDRTHIIGHSEAPGNDHTDPGANWNWTYYMQLVGGGSGSDADGLSFESYTTQKSGSTGPQAKAVQTLLNQQGYDAGTEDGIFGTRTQDAVRAFQTARGLDADGTVGPQTWTALLSAGTTPTLVAGATGDTVKRLQRALTAALGTTVEVDGTFGTDTDKAVRDYQSTRKLTADGSVGPDTWEALQSGR
;
A
#
# COMPACT_ATOMS: atom_id res chain seq x y z
N MET A 1 -71.12 63.51 -8.18
CA MET A 1 -70.94 64.08 -9.54
C MET A 1 -71.22 65.57 -9.48
N PRO A 2 -70.65 66.47 -10.33
CA PRO A 2 -70.00 66.27 -11.64
C PRO A 2 -68.63 67.01 -11.81
N ARG A 3 -67.68 66.48 -12.60
CA ARG A 3 -67.28 66.77 -14.01
C ARG A 3 -66.63 68.14 -14.32
N ARG A 4 -65.31 68.08 -14.66
CA ARG A 4 -64.54 68.67 -15.82
C ARG A 4 -64.60 70.21 -16.05
N PRO A 5 -63.74 70.86 -16.90
CA PRO A 5 -62.68 70.39 -17.82
C PRO A 5 -61.35 71.23 -17.86
N ALA A 6 -60.48 70.83 -18.79
CA ALA A 6 -59.26 71.42 -19.39
C ALA A 6 -59.33 72.92 -19.80
N GLY A 7 -58.27 73.67 -20.14
CA GLY A 7 -56.84 73.39 -20.38
C GLY A 7 -56.13 74.60 -21.05
N HIS A 8 -54.81 74.45 -21.33
CA HIS A 8 -53.92 75.22 -22.25
C HIS A 8 -53.45 76.64 -21.83
N THR A 9 -52.22 77.15 -22.06
CA THR A 9 -50.95 76.70 -22.70
C THR A 9 -49.82 77.73 -22.44
N ARG A 10 -48.56 77.34 -22.76
CA ARG A 10 -47.29 78.12 -22.99
C ARG A 10 -46.46 78.43 -21.73
N GLY A 11 -45.15 78.16 -21.62
CA GLY A 11 -44.12 77.64 -22.54
C GLY A 11 -42.82 78.46 -22.40
N ARG A 12 -41.69 77.81 -22.06
CA ARG A 12 -40.26 78.14 -22.33
C ARG A 12 -39.38 77.13 -21.57
N ALA A 13 -38.78 76.15 -22.27
CA ALA A 13 -37.39 76.12 -22.78
C ALA A 13 -36.35 75.98 -21.65
N ALA A 14 -35.30 75.17 -21.69
CA ALA A 14 -34.85 74.02 -22.51
C ALA A 14 -33.53 73.57 -21.84
N VAL A 15 -33.34 72.27 -21.54
CA VAL A 15 -32.01 71.62 -21.50
C VAL A 15 -32.23 70.16 -21.89
N LEU A 16 -31.65 69.74 -23.02
CA LEU A 16 -31.49 68.33 -23.37
C LEU A 16 -30.41 67.73 -22.47
N ALA A 17 -30.73 66.65 -21.76
CA ALA A 17 -29.76 65.69 -21.26
C ALA A 17 -30.23 64.30 -21.69
N SER A 18 -29.35 63.61 -22.39
CA SER A 18 -29.53 62.30 -23.03
C SER A 18 -29.88 61.23 -21.98
N LEU A 19 -30.97 60.51 -22.19
CA LEU A 19 -31.34 59.30 -21.43
C LEU A 19 -30.55 58.10 -21.95
N THR A 20 -29.59 57.59 -21.18
CA THR A 20 -29.13 56.20 -21.29
C THR A 20 -29.95 55.33 -20.34
N ALA A 21 -30.76 54.44 -20.90
CA ALA A 21 -31.48 53.43 -20.15
C ALA A 21 -30.54 52.29 -19.76
N THR A 22 -30.23 52.16 -18.47
CA THR A 22 -29.53 51.00 -17.93
C THR A 22 -30.53 49.86 -17.73
N VAL A 23 -30.52 48.88 -18.64
CA VAL A 23 -31.20 47.59 -18.44
C VAL A 23 -30.37 46.80 -17.43
N LEU A 24 -30.90 46.60 -16.23
CA LEU A 24 -30.32 45.71 -15.24
C LEU A 24 -30.66 44.26 -15.65
N VAL A 25 -29.76 43.62 -16.40
CA VAL A 25 -29.84 42.18 -16.65
C VAL A 25 -29.46 41.49 -15.33
N ALA A 26 -30.46 40.95 -14.63
CA ALA A 26 -30.20 39.97 -13.57
C ALA A 26 -29.67 38.70 -14.22
N THR A 27 -28.35 38.55 -14.26
CA THR A 27 -27.72 37.25 -14.53
C THR A 27 -27.98 36.37 -13.33
N GLY A 28 -29.03 35.54 -13.42
CA GLY A 28 -29.16 34.37 -12.58
C GLY A 28 -27.91 33.53 -12.79
N HIS A 29 -26.98 33.59 -11.84
CA HIS A 29 -25.95 32.58 -11.75
C HIS A 29 -26.71 31.25 -11.53
N PRO A 30 -26.41 30.18 -12.28
CA PRO A 30 -26.78 28.88 -11.78
C PRO A 30 -26.20 28.79 -10.37
N ALA A 31 -27.03 28.44 -9.39
CA ALA A 31 -26.51 28.05 -8.09
C ALA A 31 -25.46 26.97 -8.38
N GLY A 32 -24.18 27.33 -8.27
CA GLY A 32 -23.11 26.36 -8.30
C GLY A 32 -23.49 25.35 -7.23
N ALA A 33 -23.61 24.08 -7.64
CA ALA A 33 -23.64 23.01 -6.67
C ALA A 33 -22.53 23.31 -5.66
N ALA A 34 -22.85 23.26 -4.37
CA ALA A 34 -21.82 23.22 -3.35
C ALA A 34 -20.78 22.17 -3.80
N PRO A 35 -19.46 22.41 -3.61
CA PRO A 35 -18.50 21.35 -3.81
C PRO A 35 -19.03 20.12 -3.06
N ALA A 36 -19.24 19.03 -3.79
CA ALA A 36 -19.63 17.75 -3.19
C ALA A 36 -18.65 17.47 -2.04
N ASP A 37 -19.17 16.98 -0.93
CA ASP A 37 -18.43 16.59 0.27
C ASP A 37 -17.03 16.06 -0.10
N THR A 38 -15.99 16.73 0.42
CA THR A 38 -14.64 16.65 -0.14
C THR A 38 -13.94 15.32 0.13
N ASP A 39 -14.51 14.46 0.99
CA ASP A 39 -13.88 13.24 1.50
C ASP A 39 -14.95 12.13 1.76
N PRO A 40 -15.56 11.54 0.70
CA PRO A 40 -16.65 10.58 0.83
C PRO A 40 -16.28 9.31 1.60
N MET A 41 -15.05 8.81 1.49
CA MET A 41 -14.60 7.60 2.19
C MET A 41 -14.51 7.84 3.71
N ASN A 42 -13.94 8.97 4.12
CA ASN A 42 -13.84 9.37 5.52
C ASN A 42 -15.23 9.52 6.14
N GLN A 43 -16.17 10.15 5.42
CA GLN A 43 -17.55 10.27 5.87
C GLN A 43 -18.22 8.89 6.03
N ALA A 44 -18.01 7.97 5.10
CA ALA A 44 -18.54 6.62 5.20
C ALA A 44 -17.99 5.89 6.45
N PHE A 45 -16.69 6.02 6.73
CA PHE A 45 -16.09 5.46 7.95
C PHE A 45 -16.64 6.10 9.23
N GLU A 46 -16.80 7.42 9.27
CA GLU A 46 -17.37 8.14 10.42
C GLU A 46 -18.82 7.71 10.69
N GLN A 47 -19.66 7.69 9.66
CA GLN A 47 -21.07 7.30 9.79
C GLN A 47 -21.22 5.85 10.23
N ALA A 48 -20.44 4.93 9.65
CA ALA A 48 -20.48 3.52 10.02
C ALA A 48 -19.98 3.29 11.45
N ALA A 49 -18.92 4.00 11.86
CA ALA A 49 -18.39 3.98 13.22
C ALA A 49 -19.42 4.46 14.24
N GLU A 50 -20.08 5.59 13.99
CA GLU A 50 -21.13 6.13 14.85
C GLU A 50 -22.34 5.18 14.95
N GLN A 51 -22.80 4.66 13.82
CA GLN A 51 -23.99 3.80 13.78
C GLN A 51 -23.80 2.48 14.53
N TYR A 52 -22.62 1.86 14.40
CA TYR A 52 -22.34 0.54 14.98
C TYR A 52 -21.47 0.60 16.24
N GLY A 53 -21.08 1.79 16.70
CA GLY A 53 -20.22 1.95 17.87
C GLY A 53 -18.89 1.21 17.74
N VAL A 54 -18.33 1.18 16.53
CA VAL A 54 -16.99 0.67 16.22
C VAL A 54 -16.04 1.87 16.17
N PRO A 55 -14.86 1.85 16.80
CA PRO A 55 -13.90 2.94 16.64
C PRO A 55 -13.54 3.13 15.16
N ARG A 56 -13.69 4.37 14.66
CA ARG A 56 -13.47 4.72 13.25
C ARG A 56 -12.10 4.28 12.73
N ASP A 57 -11.05 4.43 13.54
CA ASP A 57 -9.70 4.02 13.19
C ASP A 57 -9.51 2.50 13.13
N VAL A 58 -10.24 1.72 13.93
CA VAL A 58 -10.28 0.25 13.80
C VAL A 58 -10.90 -0.13 12.47
N LEU A 59 -12.03 0.52 12.11
CA LEU A 59 -12.73 0.25 10.86
C LEU A 59 -11.87 0.59 9.63
N ALA A 60 -11.21 1.75 9.62
CA ALA A 60 -10.30 2.15 8.55
C ALA A 60 -9.05 1.26 8.48
N ALA A 61 -8.48 0.85 9.62
CA ALA A 61 -7.35 -0.08 9.64
C ALA A 61 -7.72 -1.48 9.11
N VAL A 62 -8.93 -1.96 9.41
CA VAL A 62 -9.47 -3.19 8.82
C VAL A 62 -9.62 -3.03 7.31
N GLY A 63 -10.30 -1.98 6.83
CA GLY A 63 -10.47 -1.77 5.38
C GLY A 63 -9.14 -1.60 4.63
N TYR A 64 -8.15 -0.97 5.27
CA TYR A 64 -6.80 -0.90 4.72
C TYR A 64 -6.14 -2.29 4.67
N GLY A 65 -6.21 -3.08 5.75
CA GLY A 65 -5.67 -4.44 5.77
C GLY A 65 -6.34 -5.42 4.81
N GLU A 66 -7.60 -5.18 4.44
CA GLU A 66 -8.33 -6.01 3.51
C GLU A 66 -8.02 -5.68 2.05
N THR A 67 -8.12 -4.40 1.68
CA THR A 67 -8.07 -3.99 0.26
C THR A 67 -7.29 -2.71 0.01
N HIS A 68 -6.46 -2.25 0.94
CA HIS A 68 -5.81 -0.93 0.88
C HIS A 68 -6.84 0.21 0.64
N LEU A 69 -8.07 0.03 1.15
CA LEU A 69 -9.19 0.96 0.96
C LEU A 69 -9.71 1.07 -0.48
N ASP A 70 -9.43 0.07 -1.32
CA ASP A 70 -9.99 -0.04 -2.67
C ASP A 70 -11.28 -0.87 -2.65
N GLY A 71 -12.32 -0.38 -3.33
CA GLY A 71 -13.56 -1.11 -3.57
C GLY A 71 -13.47 -2.13 -4.73
N HIS A 72 -12.35 -2.14 -5.46
CA HIS A 72 -12.06 -3.00 -6.61
C HIS A 72 -13.17 -3.01 -7.66
N ALA A 73 -13.83 -1.86 -7.86
CA ALA A 73 -14.98 -1.69 -8.75
C ALA A 73 -16.11 -2.73 -8.54
N GLY A 74 -16.23 -3.27 -7.32
CA GLY A 74 -17.20 -4.31 -6.96
C GLY A 74 -16.90 -5.70 -7.53
N LEU A 75 -15.73 -5.91 -8.12
CA LEU A 75 -15.28 -7.23 -8.55
C LEU A 75 -14.84 -8.07 -7.34
N PRO A 76 -15.08 -9.40 -7.37
CA PRO A 76 -14.68 -10.29 -6.29
C PRO A 76 -13.17 -10.56 -6.27
N SER A 77 -12.62 -10.75 -5.08
CA SER A 77 -11.36 -11.46 -4.85
C SER A 77 -11.49 -12.96 -5.13
N GLN A 78 -10.38 -13.71 -5.07
CA GLN A 78 -10.41 -15.19 -5.20
C GLN A 78 -11.28 -15.86 -4.13
N ASP A 79 -11.34 -15.29 -2.93
CA ASP A 79 -12.19 -15.77 -1.84
C ASP A 79 -13.67 -15.44 -2.04
N ASN A 80 -14.02 -14.75 -3.13
CA ASN A 80 -15.32 -14.15 -3.39
C ASN A 80 -15.69 -13.09 -2.33
N GLY A 81 -14.69 -12.28 -1.93
CA GLY A 81 -14.82 -11.09 -1.09
C GLY A 81 -14.92 -9.81 -1.91
N TYR A 82 -15.66 -8.81 -1.41
CA TYR A 82 -16.03 -7.62 -2.17
C TYR A 82 -15.84 -6.32 -1.37
N GLY A 83 -15.47 -5.26 -2.09
CA GLY A 83 -15.40 -3.88 -1.60
C GLY A 83 -14.33 -3.64 -0.54
N VAL A 84 -14.30 -2.42 0.00
CA VAL A 84 -13.29 -1.92 0.96
C VAL A 84 -13.10 -2.81 2.18
N MET A 85 -14.17 -3.42 2.66
CA MET A 85 -14.20 -4.26 3.86
C MET A 85 -14.12 -5.76 3.56
N HIS A 86 -13.91 -6.14 2.29
CA HIS A 86 -13.82 -7.53 1.81
C HIS A 86 -14.93 -8.43 2.38
N LEU A 87 -16.18 -8.07 2.13
CA LEU A 87 -17.32 -8.87 2.56
C LEU A 87 -17.42 -10.14 1.72
N VAL A 88 -17.26 -11.30 2.34
CA VAL A 88 -17.08 -12.61 1.70
C VAL A 88 -18.40 -13.37 1.54
N SER A 89 -18.56 -14.01 0.39
CA SER A 89 -19.67 -14.93 0.13
C SER A 89 -19.14 -16.23 -0.48
N ASN A 90 -18.75 -17.19 0.36
CA ASN A 90 -18.28 -18.50 -0.08
C ASN A 90 -18.79 -19.61 0.87
N PRO A 91 -18.50 -20.90 0.64
CA PRO A 91 -19.04 -21.99 1.47
C PRO A 91 -18.62 -21.99 2.95
N VAL A 92 -17.60 -21.21 3.33
CA VAL A 92 -17.03 -21.19 4.69
C VAL A 92 -17.17 -19.84 5.39
N ASN A 93 -17.15 -18.74 4.64
CA ASN A 93 -17.31 -17.37 5.14
C ASN A 93 -18.49 -16.69 4.42
N HIS A 94 -19.44 -16.21 5.23
CA HIS A 94 -20.70 -15.60 4.80
C HIS A 94 -20.85 -14.17 5.33
N SER A 95 -19.74 -13.43 5.49
CA SER A 95 -19.78 -12.06 6.01
C SER A 95 -20.59 -11.10 5.12
N LEU A 96 -20.68 -11.33 3.81
CA LEU A 96 -21.56 -10.56 2.92
C LEU A 96 -23.05 -10.80 3.23
N GLU A 97 -23.46 -12.06 3.38
CA GLU A 97 -24.83 -12.39 3.80
C GLU A 97 -25.14 -11.81 5.18
N LYS A 98 -24.19 -11.89 6.11
CA LYS A 98 -24.34 -11.34 7.46
C LYS A 98 -24.48 -9.83 7.44
N ALA A 99 -23.67 -9.13 6.65
CA ALA A 99 -23.76 -7.70 6.45
C ALA A 99 -25.12 -7.29 5.88
N ALA A 100 -25.64 -8.04 4.89
CA ALA A 100 -26.97 -7.79 4.32
C ALA A 100 -28.09 -7.95 5.36
N GLU A 101 -28.02 -8.98 6.20
CA GLU A 101 -28.98 -9.20 7.29
C GLU A 101 -28.94 -8.06 8.32
N LEU A 102 -27.74 -7.67 8.76
CA LEU A 102 -27.56 -6.68 9.83
C LEU A 102 -27.89 -5.25 9.39
N THR A 103 -27.59 -4.89 8.15
CA THR A 103 -27.78 -3.54 7.62
C THR A 103 -29.14 -3.35 6.93
N GLY A 104 -29.77 -4.45 6.48
CA GLY A 104 -30.93 -4.40 5.59
C GLY A 104 -30.61 -3.98 4.14
N ARG A 105 -29.34 -3.79 3.79
CA ARG A 105 -28.89 -3.47 2.43
C ARG A 105 -28.94 -4.72 1.54
N SER A 106 -29.08 -4.52 0.23
CA SER A 106 -29.01 -5.65 -0.70
C SER A 106 -27.56 -6.14 -0.84
N LYS A 107 -27.38 -7.41 -1.18
CA LYS A 107 -26.04 -7.94 -1.49
C LYS A 107 -25.40 -7.28 -2.72
N ALA A 108 -26.19 -6.68 -3.61
CA ALA A 108 -25.66 -5.95 -4.76
C ALA A 108 -25.05 -4.62 -4.30
N ASP A 109 -25.78 -3.85 -3.47
CA ASP A 109 -25.27 -2.59 -2.92
C ASP A 109 -23.99 -2.83 -2.11
N LEU A 110 -23.98 -3.86 -1.26
CA LEU A 110 -22.80 -4.22 -0.46
C LEU A 110 -21.58 -4.64 -1.29
N ARG A 111 -21.74 -5.00 -2.57
CA ARG A 111 -20.63 -5.32 -3.46
C ARG A 111 -20.11 -4.09 -4.20
N GLU A 112 -21.02 -3.25 -4.69
CA GLU A 112 -20.72 -2.20 -5.66
C GLU A 112 -20.58 -0.81 -5.03
N ASP A 113 -21.26 -0.56 -3.91
CA ASP A 113 -21.29 0.75 -3.25
C ASP A 113 -20.35 0.77 -2.03
N THR A 114 -19.37 1.67 -2.08
CA THR A 114 -18.32 1.80 -1.06
C THR A 114 -18.90 2.13 0.32
N GLU A 115 -19.87 3.04 0.41
CA GLU A 115 -20.48 3.44 1.68
C GLU A 115 -21.24 2.27 2.30
N ALA A 116 -22.07 1.59 1.50
CA ALA A 116 -22.80 0.40 1.93
C ALA A 116 -21.84 -0.71 2.39
N ASN A 117 -20.74 -0.93 1.67
CA ASN A 117 -19.75 -1.95 2.02
C ASN A 117 -19.07 -1.64 3.37
N ILE A 118 -18.65 -0.39 3.59
CA ILE A 118 -18.08 0.07 4.88
C ILE A 118 -19.08 -0.11 6.01
N LEU A 119 -20.33 0.28 5.78
CA LEU A 119 -21.43 0.10 6.73
C LEU A 119 -21.65 -1.39 7.06
N GLY A 120 -21.57 -2.26 6.06
CA GLY A 120 -21.67 -3.71 6.21
C GLY A 120 -20.53 -4.31 7.04
N GLY A 121 -19.28 -3.90 6.77
CA GLY A 121 -18.11 -4.32 7.56
C GLY A 121 -18.22 -3.89 9.02
N ALA A 122 -18.64 -2.64 9.28
CA ALA A 122 -18.88 -2.15 10.63
C ALA A 122 -19.95 -2.96 11.37
N ALA A 123 -21.05 -3.30 10.68
CA ALA A 123 -22.12 -4.13 11.24
C ALA A 123 -21.62 -5.53 11.64
N VAL A 124 -20.81 -6.17 10.78
CA VAL A 124 -20.22 -7.49 11.05
C VAL A 124 -19.26 -7.43 12.23
N LEU A 125 -18.35 -6.45 12.27
CA LEU A 125 -17.45 -6.22 13.42
C LEU A 125 -18.23 -6.04 14.71
N ARG A 126 -19.27 -5.20 14.69
CA ARG A 126 -20.14 -5.00 15.86
C ARG A 126 -20.84 -6.28 16.30
N SER A 127 -21.32 -7.10 15.36
CA SER A 127 -21.90 -8.41 15.68
C SER A 127 -20.89 -9.34 16.37
N HIS A 128 -19.61 -9.28 16.00
CA HIS A 128 -18.56 -10.04 16.69
C HIS A 128 -18.30 -9.51 18.11
N ALA A 129 -18.22 -8.20 18.29
CA ALA A 129 -18.08 -7.56 19.59
C ALA A 129 -19.26 -7.89 20.53
N ASP A 130 -20.49 -7.85 20.03
CA ASP A 130 -21.69 -8.21 20.80
C ASP A 130 -21.67 -9.71 21.19
N THR A 131 -21.18 -10.58 20.31
CA THR A 131 -21.00 -12.02 20.61
C THR A 131 -19.92 -12.26 21.66
N LEU A 132 -18.91 -11.40 21.73
CA LEU A 132 -17.88 -11.42 22.78
C LEU A 132 -18.37 -10.82 24.10
N GLY A 133 -19.51 -10.12 24.08
CA GLY A 133 -20.09 -9.49 25.26
C GLY A 133 -19.49 -8.12 25.60
N LEU A 134 -18.82 -7.46 24.65
CA LEU A 134 -18.25 -6.12 24.88
C LEU A 134 -19.34 -5.12 25.23
N ASP A 135 -19.19 -4.46 26.38
CA ASP A 135 -20.07 -3.40 26.82
C ASP A 135 -19.78 -2.06 26.10
N PRO A 136 -20.61 -1.01 26.28
CA PRO A 136 -20.36 0.28 25.63
C PRO A 136 -19.03 0.95 25.99
N ALA A 137 -18.50 0.74 27.20
CA ALA A 137 -17.22 1.30 27.62
C ALA A 137 -16.06 0.53 26.98
N GLU A 138 -16.13 -0.80 26.95
CA GLU A 138 -15.16 -1.65 26.26
C GLU A 138 -15.15 -1.37 24.75
N ARG A 139 -16.31 -1.16 24.12
CA ARG A 139 -16.37 -0.78 22.70
C ARG A 139 -15.75 0.58 22.39
N ALA A 140 -15.63 1.47 23.37
CA ALA A 140 -14.93 2.74 23.18
C ALA A 140 -13.40 2.59 23.26
N ASP A 141 -12.91 1.48 23.82
CA ASP A 141 -11.49 1.16 23.90
C ASP A 141 -11.06 0.36 22.66
N VAL A 142 -10.10 0.88 21.90
CA VAL A 142 -9.58 0.19 20.72
C VAL A 142 -8.93 -1.14 21.05
N ASP A 143 -8.36 -1.32 22.24
CA ASP A 143 -7.62 -2.54 22.60
C ASP A 143 -8.55 -3.75 22.84
N ALA A 144 -9.78 -3.51 23.28
CA ALA A 144 -10.80 -4.53 23.49
C ALA A 144 -11.32 -5.15 22.17
N TRP A 145 -11.15 -4.47 21.04
CA TRP A 145 -11.63 -4.94 19.73
C TRP A 145 -10.83 -6.10 19.14
N TYR A 146 -9.67 -6.45 19.71
CA TYR A 146 -8.76 -7.41 19.11
C TYR A 146 -9.43 -8.75 18.78
N PRO A 147 -10.20 -9.38 19.69
CA PRO A 147 -10.85 -10.64 19.39
C PRO A 147 -11.98 -10.51 18.36
N ALA A 148 -12.61 -9.33 18.24
CA ALA A 148 -13.64 -9.06 17.24
C ALA A 148 -13.02 -8.91 15.83
N VAL A 149 -11.91 -8.18 15.75
CA VAL A 149 -11.09 -8.07 14.52
C VAL A 149 -10.55 -9.44 14.12
N ALA A 150 -10.03 -10.23 15.07
CA ALA A 150 -9.55 -11.58 14.78
C ALA A 150 -10.66 -12.50 14.23
N ARG A 151 -11.91 -12.36 14.69
CA ARG A 151 -13.05 -13.11 14.15
C ARG A 151 -13.48 -12.65 12.76
N TYR A 152 -13.23 -11.38 12.44
CA TYR A 152 -13.59 -10.79 11.15
C TYR A 152 -12.88 -11.49 9.97
N SER A 153 -11.67 -12.01 10.19
CA SER A 153 -10.92 -12.78 9.19
C SER A 153 -11.66 -14.03 8.68
N GLY A 154 -12.70 -14.49 9.40
CA GLY A 154 -13.38 -15.74 9.14
C GLY A 154 -12.53 -16.99 9.45
N THR A 155 -11.45 -16.83 10.22
CA THR A 155 -10.55 -17.91 10.63
C THR A 155 -10.43 -18.01 12.15
N ASP A 156 -9.74 -19.05 12.61
CA ASP A 156 -9.47 -19.30 14.04
C ASP A 156 -7.97 -19.39 14.33
N GLY A 157 -7.62 -19.31 15.62
CA GLY A 157 -6.28 -19.61 16.12
C GLY A 157 -5.19 -18.67 15.57
N ALA A 158 -4.10 -19.24 15.08
CA ALA A 158 -2.93 -18.49 14.64
C ALA A 158 -3.22 -17.54 13.46
N VAL A 159 -4.08 -17.95 12.52
CA VAL A 159 -4.40 -17.12 11.35
C VAL A 159 -5.25 -15.91 11.74
N ALA A 160 -6.24 -16.10 12.61
CA ALA A 160 -7.04 -15.02 13.17
C ALA A 160 -6.17 -14.02 13.95
N ALA A 161 -5.20 -14.53 14.72
CA ALA A 161 -4.25 -13.69 15.46
C ALA A 161 -3.32 -12.91 14.51
N LEU A 162 -2.80 -13.53 13.44
CA LEU A 162 -1.97 -12.86 12.43
C LEU A 162 -2.72 -11.74 11.71
N TYR A 163 -4.00 -11.98 11.39
CA TYR A 163 -4.87 -10.97 10.80
C TYR A 163 -5.03 -9.78 11.75
N ALA A 164 -5.45 -10.01 12.99
CA ALA A 164 -5.63 -8.94 13.97
C ALA A 164 -4.32 -8.21 14.29
N ASP A 165 -3.19 -8.90 14.40
CA ASP A 165 -1.88 -8.28 14.60
C ASP A 165 -1.51 -7.32 13.46
N SER A 166 -1.92 -7.61 12.23
CA SER A 166 -1.70 -6.72 11.08
C SER A 166 -2.50 -5.43 11.23
N VAL A 167 -3.79 -5.54 11.56
CA VAL A 167 -4.67 -4.37 11.82
C VAL A 167 -4.14 -3.52 12.97
N TYR A 168 -3.70 -4.15 14.06
CA TYR A 168 -3.14 -3.44 15.21
C TYR A 168 -1.78 -2.79 14.92
N THR A 169 -1.02 -3.31 13.96
CA THR A 169 0.19 -2.63 13.48
C THR A 169 -0.16 -1.31 12.80
N PHE A 170 -1.22 -1.26 11.99
CA PHE A 170 -1.70 -0.01 11.39
C PHE A 170 -2.22 0.98 12.42
N LEU A 171 -2.92 0.51 13.46
CA LEU A 171 -3.32 1.36 14.59
C LEU A 171 -2.11 1.91 15.34
N ALA A 172 -1.09 1.06 15.57
CA ALA A 172 0.12 1.44 16.30
C ALA A 172 0.92 2.52 15.57
N GLN A 173 1.16 2.30 14.29
CA GLN A 173 2.05 3.14 13.46
C GLN A 173 1.32 4.33 12.85
N GLY A 174 -0.01 4.28 12.81
CA GLY A 174 -0.82 5.14 11.97
C GLY A 174 -0.73 4.73 10.51
N LEU A 175 -1.70 5.16 9.71
CA LEU A 175 -1.67 4.98 8.26
C LEU A 175 -2.12 6.26 7.58
N ARG A 176 -1.63 6.48 6.36
CA ARG A 176 -2.07 7.55 5.48
C ARG A 176 -2.13 6.99 4.07
N ALA A 177 -3.34 6.90 3.52
CA ALA A 177 -3.60 6.32 2.21
C ALA A 177 -4.37 7.33 1.36
N THR A 178 -3.93 7.51 0.12
CA THR A 178 -4.65 8.32 -0.86
C THR A 178 -5.56 7.39 -1.66
N VAL A 179 -6.87 7.59 -1.59
CA VAL A 179 -7.87 6.80 -2.32
C VAL A 179 -8.26 7.47 -3.63
N ALA A 180 -9.08 6.79 -4.43
CA ALA A 180 -9.61 7.33 -5.68
C ALA A 180 -10.23 8.72 -5.48
N GLY A 181 -9.90 9.67 -6.37
CA GLY A 181 -10.32 11.07 -6.23
C GLY A 181 -9.35 11.95 -5.44
N GLY A 182 -8.26 11.40 -4.89
CA GLY A 182 -7.22 12.15 -4.17
C GLY A 182 -7.53 12.42 -2.70
N GLU A 183 -8.64 11.87 -2.19
CA GLU A 183 -9.00 11.89 -0.78
C GLU A 183 -7.93 11.17 0.06
N GLN A 184 -7.64 11.71 1.23
CA GLN A 184 -6.68 11.16 2.18
C GLN A 184 -7.41 10.50 3.34
N VAL A 185 -7.30 9.18 3.46
CA VAL A 185 -7.77 8.43 4.62
C VAL A 185 -6.61 8.23 5.57
N THR A 186 -6.79 8.63 6.83
CA THR A 186 -5.75 8.52 7.87
C THR A 186 -6.22 7.64 9.02
N VAL A 187 -5.29 6.94 9.66
CA VAL A 187 -5.46 6.36 11.01
C VAL A 187 -4.43 7.02 11.89
N THR A 188 -4.88 7.54 13.03
CA THR A 188 -3.97 8.25 13.93
C THR A 188 -3.13 7.23 14.69
N SER A 189 -1.80 7.34 14.55
CA SER A 189 -0.85 6.52 15.30
C SER A 189 -1.09 6.65 16.80
N ARG A 190 -1.15 5.52 17.50
CA ARG A 190 -1.38 5.49 18.94
C ARG A 190 -0.68 4.29 19.57
N PRO A 191 -0.23 4.36 20.83
CA PRO A 191 0.12 3.15 21.56
C PRO A 191 -1.09 2.20 21.60
N VAL A 192 -0.86 0.91 21.37
CA VAL A 192 -1.88 -0.15 21.47
C VAL A 192 -1.39 -1.24 22.40
N SER A 193 -2.30 -1.80 23.20
CA SER A 193 -2.07 -2.95 24.08
C SER A 193 -3.20 -3.97 23.88
N PRO A 194 -3.26 -4.61 22.69
CA PRO A 194 -4.40 -5.42 22.28
C PRO A 194 -4.76 -6.51 23.29
N GLU A 195 -6.05 -6.60 23.63
CA GLU A 195 -6.58 -7.63 24.52
C GLU A 195 -6.74 -8.96 23.79
N LYS A 196 -5.61 -9.64 23.55
CA LYS A 196 -5.59 -10.87 22.73
C LYS A 196 -6.39 -12.04 23.32
N GLY A 197 -6.70 -12.02 24.62
CA GLY A 197 -7.46 -13.07 25.28
C GLY A 197 -6.88 -14.47 25.01
N PRO A 198 -7.71 -15.47 24.60
CA PRO A 198 -7.23 -16.81 24.25
C PRO A 198 -6.23 -16.84 23.08
N LEU A 199 -6.30 -15.87 22.16
CA LEU A 199 -5.41 -15.79 20.99
C LEU A 199 -3.97 -15.43 21.37
N ALA A 200 -3.73 -14.91 22.58
CA ALA A 200 -2.37 -14.73 23.11
C ALA A 200 -1.56 -16.04 23.15
N LYS A 201 -2.25 -17.20 23.16
CA LYS A 201 -1.64 -18.53 23.18
C LYS A 201 -1.48 -19.15 21.79
N ALA A 202 -2.00 -18.51 20.73
CA ALA A 202 -1.82 -19.02 19.39
C ALA A 202 -0.34 -18.97 19.03
N ASP A 203 0.23 -20.09 18.61
CA ASP A 203 1.63 -20.14 18.19
C ASP A 203 1.77 -19.53 16.79
N ILE A 204 1.84 -18.20 16.76
CA ILE A 204 2.15 -17.40 15.58
C ILE A 204 3.67 -17.21 15.41
N THR A 205 4.47 -17.86 16.26
CA THR A 205 5.93 -17.71 16.30
C THR A 205 6.68 -18.90 15.73
N ALA A 206 5.99 -20.02 15.52
CA ALA A 206 6.52 -21.20 14.86
C ALA A 206 7.26 -20.80 13.59
N LYS A 207 8.54 -21.16 13.51
CA LYS A 207 9.40 -20.82 12.38
C LYS A 207 9.40 -21.96 11.37
N SER A 208 9.54 -21.57 10.11
CA SER A 208 9.79 -22.50 9.01
C SER A 208 11.12 -23.25 9.24
N GLU A 209 11.15 -24.53 8.92
CA GLU A 209 12.36 -25.35 8.92
C GLU A 209 13.17 -25.15 7.64
N ASP A 210 12.50 -24.87 6.52
CA ASP A 210 13.14 -24.77 5.20
C ASP A 210 13.73 -23.36 5.00
N TYR A 211 13.04 -22.31 5.45
CA TYR A 211 13.50 -20.92 5.42
C TYR A 211 13.32 -20.23 6.79
N PRO A 212 14.34 -20.22 7.67
CA PRO A 212 14.19 -19.83 9.08
C PRO A 212 13.59 -18.44 9.37
N ALA A 213 13.66 -17.50 8.42
CA ALA A 213 13.06 -16.17 8.57
C ALA A 213 11.52 -16.19 8.44
N ALA A 214 10.95 -17.19 7.75
CA ALA A 214 9.51 -17.33 7.61
C ALA A 214 8.85 -17.92 8.87
N LEU A 215 7.58 -17.54 9.07
CA LEU A 215 6.67 -18.27 9.96
C LEU A 215 6.26 -19.59 9.32
N TRP A 216 5.74 -20.51 10.14
CA TRP A 216 5.17 -21.77 9.70
C TRP A 216 3.69 -21.84 10.05
N VAL A 217 2.85 -21.86 9.02
CA VAL A 217 1.40 -22.06 9.16
C VAL A 217 0.96 -23.03 8.05
N PRO A 218 0.74 -24.32 8.36
CA PRO A 218 0.53 -25.31 7.31
C PRO A 218 -0.77 -25.08 6.53
N ALA A 219 -0.70 -25.31 5.22
CA ALA A 219 -1.87 -25.50 4.37
C ALA A 219 -2.62 -26.80 4.75
N ASN A 220 -3.87 -26.92 4.30
CA ASN A 220 -4.62 -28.15 4.48
C ASN A 220 -3.96 -29.32 3.74
N SER A 221 -3.90 -30.50 4.34
CA SER A 221 -3.33 -31.70 3.69
C SER A 221 -4.08 -32.13 2.42
N ALA A 222 -5.31 -31.63 2.19
CA ALA A 222 -6.04 -31.85 0.94
C ALA A 222 -5.55 -30.97 -0.23
N ASN A 223 -4.73 -29.94 0.04
CA ASN A 223 -4.34 -28.90 -0.91
C ASN A 223 -2.89 -29.04 -1.42
N PHE A 224 -2.19 -30.11 -1.05
CA PHE A 224 -0.85 -30.43 -1.54
C PHE A 224 -0.63 -31.95 -1.54
N ALA A 225 0.39 -32.43 -2.25
CA ALA A 225 0.80 -33.83 -2.20
C ALA A 225 2.09 -33.98 -1.38
N THR A 226 2.15 -34.99 -0.51
CA THR A 226 3.38 -35.33 0.22
C THR A 226 4.45 -35.86 -0.74
N GLY A 227 5.66 -35.32 -0.63
CA GLY A 227 6.77 -35.61 -1.52
C GLY A 227 6.68 -34.91 -2.88
N ARG A 228 7.69 -35.17 -3.71
CA ARG A 228 7.81 -34.65 -5.08
C ARG A 228 8.13 -35.77 -6.05
N THR A 229 7.61 -35.63 -7.27
CA THR A 229 7.85 -36.57 -8.38
C THR A 229 8.87 -36.04 -9.39
N ALA A 230 9.33 -34.79 -9.24
CA ALA A 230 10.36 -34.18 -10.05
C ALA A 230 11.33 -33.37 -9.19
N THR A 231 12.54 -33.15 -9.70
CA THR A 231 13.51 -32.24 -9.10
C THR A 231 12.99 -30.80 -9.20
N VAL A 232 13.17 -30.03 -8.13
CA VAL A 232 12.87 -28.60 -8.16
C VAL A 232 13.86 -27.90 -9.08
N ASP A 233 13.34 -27.25 -10.12
CA ASP A 233 14.13 -26.50 -11.09
C ASP A 233 13.65 -25.07 -11.31
N LYS A 234 12.55 -24.67 -10.65
CA LYS A 234 11.95 -23.34 -10.83
C LYS A 234 11.40 -22.73 -9.55
N VAL A 235 11.37 -21.40 -9.51
CA VAL A 235 10.56 -20.62 -8.58
C VAL A 235 9.48 -19.90 -9.39
N VAL A 236 8.23 -20.01 -8.95
CA VAL A 236 7.08 -19.36 -9.62
C VAL A 236 6.54 -18.25 -8.73
N ILE A 237 6.52 -17.03 -9.26
CA ILE A 237 6.00 -15.83 -8.61
C ILE A 237 4.53 -15.65 -8.99
N HIS A 238 3.71 -15.51 -7.95
CA HIS A 238 2.26 -15.31 -8.05
C HIS A 238 1.84 -14.02 -7.35
N VAL A 239 0.67 -13.52 -7.73
CA VAL A 239 -0.05 -12.47 -6.99
C VAL A 239 -1.43 -13.02 -6.61
N THR A 240 -1.79 -12.88 -5.33
CA THR A 240 -2.91 -13.60 -4.72
C THR A 240 -4.28 -13.13 -5.19
N GLN A 241 -4.41 -11.87 -5.62
CA GLN A 241 -5.69 -11.17 -5.83
C GLN A 241 -6.51 -11.11 -4.53
N GLY A 242 -5.82 -10.80 -3.42
CA GLY A 242 -6.39 -10.71 -2.07
C GLY A 242 -5.35 -10.48 -0.98
N SER A 243 -5.81 -10.46 0.27
CA SER A 243 -4.96 -10.18 1.44
C SER A 243 -4.05 -11.37 1.84
N TYR A 244 -3.03 -11.09 2.62
CA TYR A 244 -2.08 -12.07 3.16
C TYR A 244 -2.78 -13.13 4.03
N ALA A 245 -3.61 -12.67 4.96
CA ALA A 245 -4.37 -13.55 5.84
C ALA A 245 -5.48 -14.30 5.09
N GLY A 246 -6.14 -13.67 4.12
CA GLY A 246 -7.11 -14.31 3.24
C GLY A 246 -6.48 -15.48 2.47
N THR A 247 -5.30 -15.26 1.89
CA THR A 247 -4.55 -16.31 1.17
C THR A 247 -4.20 -17.49 2.07
N ILE A 248 -3.71 -17.22 3.29
CA ILE A 248 -3.41 -18.27 4.28
C ILE A 248 -4.69 -19.05 4.64
N SER A 249 -5.81 -18.36 4.86
CA SER A 249 -7.12 -18.97 5.09
C SER A 249 -7.54 -19.88 3.94
N TRP A 250 -7.42 -19.39 2.71
CA TRP A 250 -7.81 -20.12 1.50
C TRP A 250 -7.02 -21.42 1.33
N PHE A 251 -5.72 -21.40 1.64
CA PHE A 251 -4.89 -22.60 1.60
C PHE A 251 -5.17 -23.59 2.74
N GLN A 252 -5.82 -23.15 3.83
CA GLN A 252 -6.32 -24.02 4.90
C GLN A 252 -7.71 -24.59 4.65
N ASN A 253 -8.45 -24.04 3.69
CA ASN A 253 -9.73 -24.58 3.25
C ASN A 253 -9.53 -25.85 2.42
N ALA A 254 -9.93 -27.02 2.94
CA ALA A 254 -9.79 -28.30 2.26
C ALA A 254 -10.49 -28.37 0.89
N THR A 255 -11.49 -27.52 0.64
CA THR A 255 -12.22 -27.50 -0.65
C THR A 255 -11.56 -26.62 -1.71
N SER A 256 -10.57 -25.79 -1.36
CA SER A 256 -9.93 -24.89 -2.32
C SER A 256 -9.09 -25.64 -3.34
N GLN A 257 -8.49 -26.77 -2.94
CA GLN A 257 -7.65 -27.61 -3.79
C GLN A 257 -6.46 -26.85 -4.42
N VAL A 258 -6.02 -25.77 -3.76
CA VAL A 258 -4.88 -24.94 -4.17
C VAL A 258 -4.01 -24.57 -2.97
N SER A 259 -2.72 -24.41 -3.21
CA SER A 259 -1.74 -23.96 -2.20
C SER A 259 -0.46 -23.48 -2.87
N SER A 260 0.32 -22.65 -2.17
CA SER A 260 1.72 -22.35 -2.50
C SER A 260 2.66 -22.73 -1.35
N HIS A 261 3.96 -22.66 -1.57
CA HIS A 261 4.93 -22.95 -0.52
C HIS A 261 5.06 -21.78 0.44
N TYR A 262 5.03 -20.55 -0.09
CA TYR A 262 5.23 -19.32 0.68
C TYR A 262 4.21 -18.24 0.30
N VAL A 263 3.83 -17.43 1.28
CA VAL A 263 3.02 -16.20 1.11
C VAL A 263 3.82 -15.01 1.67
N VAL A 264 3.82 -13.88 0.97
CA VAL A 264 4.54 -12.64 1.32
C VAL A 264 3.56 -11.49 1.51
N ARG A 265 3.64 -10.82 2.66
CA ARG A 265 2.82 -9.65 3.00
C ARG A 265 3.39 -8.38 2.37
N SER A 266 2.52 -7.52 1.83
CA SER A 266 2.85 -6.28 1.15
C SER A 266 3.42 -5.23 2.10
N SER A 267 2.79 -5.04 3.25
CA SER A 267 3.08 -3.91 4.15
C SER A 267 4.48 -3.94 4.78
N ASP A 268 4.95 -5.14 5.14
CA ASP A 268 6.21 -5.31 5.88
C ASP A 268 7.09 -6.48 5.40
N GLY A 269 6.70 -7.17 4.32
CA GLY A 269 7.47 -8.27 3.76
C GLY A 269 7.46 -9.55 4.60
N GLN A 270 6.58 -9.68 5.60
CA GLN A 270 6.47 -10.91 6.39
C GLN A 270 6.19 -12.12 5.50
N ILE A 271 6.97 -13.18 5.70
CA ILE A 271 6.85 -14.44 4.94
C ILE A 271 6.25 -15.52 5.84
N THR A 272 5.27 -16.26 5.33
CA THR A 272 4.76 -17.49 5.94
C THR A 272 4.95 -18.65 4.97
N GLN A 273 5.60 -19.72 5.43
CA GLN A 273 5.66 -20.98 4.72
C GLN A 273 4.43 -21.82 5.08
N MET A 274 3.79 -22.40 4.05
CA MET A 274 2.57 -23.18 4.18
C MET A 274 2.69 -24.63 3.71
N VAL A 275 3.57 -24.90 2.75
CA VAL A 275 3.90 -26.25 2.30
C VAL A 275 5.42 -26.41 2.37
N ARG A 276 5.90 -27.53 2.91
CA ARG A 276 7.34 -27.81 3.00
C ARG A 276 7.93 -27.92 1.60
N ASP A 277 9.18 -27.50 1.42
CA ASP A 277 9.85 -27.52 0.11
C ASP A 277 9.91 -28.93 -0.49
N LYS A 278 9.99 -29.97 0.38
CA LYS A 278 10.01 -31.39 -0.02
C LYS A 278 8.68 -31.91 -0.57
N ASP A 279 7.58 -31.20 -0.32
CA ASP A 279 6.22 -31.56 -0.71
C ASP A 279 5.79 -30.76 -1.95
N THR A 280 4.73 -31.19 -2.63
CA THR A 280 4.25 -30.57 -3.88
C THR A 280 3.01 -29.72 -3.62
N ALA A 281 3.16 -28.40 -3.53
CA ALA A 281 2.04 -27.47 -3.47
C ALA A 281 1.26 -27.38 -4.81
N TYR A 282 -0.01 -26.98 -4.76
CA TYR A 282 -0.90 -26.91 -5.92
C TYR A 282 -1.08 -25.46 -6.41
N HIS A 283 -0.10 -24.92 -7.14
CA HIS A 283 -0.08 -23.49 -7.54
C HIS A 283 0.08 -23.21 -9.04
N ALA A 284 0.71 -24.09 -9.82
CA ALA A 284 1.10 -23.85 -11.22
C ALA A 284 0.84 -25.06 -12.14
N LYS A 285 -0.26 -25.79 -11.90
CA LYS A 285 -0.73 -26.92 -12.74
C LYS A 285 0.40 -27.94 -13.02
N SER A 286 0.85 -28.03 -14.28
CA SER A 286 1.87 -29.00 -14.70
C SER A 286 3.26 -28.73 -14.11
N ALA A 287 3.52 -27.50 -13.66
CA ALA A 287 4.79 -27.11 -13.05
C ALA A 287 4.88 -27.43 -11.54
N ASN A 288 3.78 -27.84 -10.89
CA ASN A 288 3.73 -28.11 -9.44
C ASN A 288 4.89 -29.00 -8.98
N ALA A 289 5.09 -30.14 -9.65
CA ALA A 289 6.06 -31.14 -9.22
C ALA A 289 7.52 -30.66 -9.29
N SER A 290 7.86 -29.70 -10.16
CA SER A 290 9.22 -29.23 -10.38
C SER A 290 9.46 -27.79 -9.92
N SER A 291 8.50 -27.15 -9.23
CA SER A 291 8.65 -25.75 -8.84
C SER A 291 8.23 -25.44 -7.42
N LEU A 292 8.74 -24.32 -6.90
CA LEU A 292 8.35 -23.71 -5.63
C LEU A 292 7.56 -22.42 -5.91
N GLY A 293 6.28 -22.40 -5.58
CA GLY A 293 5.42 -21.21 -5.68
C GLY A 293 5.52 -20.25 -4.49
N ILE A 294 5.61 -18.95 -4.79
CA ILE A 294 5.57 -17.83 -3.84
C ILE A 294 4.42 -16.90 -4.21
N GLU A 295 3.48 -16.73 -3.28
CA GLU A 295 2.31 -15.86 -3.39
C GLU A 295 2.59 -14.49 -2.78
N HIS A 296 2.22 -13.42 -3.50
CA HIS A 296 2.38 -12.05 -3.05
C HIS A 296 1.02 -11.42 -2.82
N GLU A 297 0.77 -10.94 -1.61
CA GLU A 297 -0.43 -10.19 -1.27
C GLU A 297 -0.65 -9.02 -2.22
N GLY A 298 -1.90 -8.87 -2.69
CA GLY A 298 -2.34 -7.70 -3.43
C GLY A 298 -3.05 -8.02 -4.73
N PHE A 299 -3.21 -6.99 -5.56
CA PHE A 299 -3.96 -7.04 -6.82
C PHE A 299 -3.08 -6.65 -8.01
N VAL A 300 -3.15 -7.41 -9.11
CA VAL A 300 -2.23 -7.24 -10.26
C VAL A 300 -2.38 -5.90 -10.99
N ASP A 301 -3.54 -5.26 -10.88
CA ASP A 301 -3.90 -3.99 -11.50
C ASP A 301 -3.56 -2.77 -10.65
N ASP A 302 -3.21 -2.96 -9.37
CA ASP A 302 -2.79 -1.88 -8.47
C ASP A 302 -1.30 -2.02 -8.08
N PRO A 303 -0.40 -1.20 -8.66
CA PRO A 303 1.02 -1.24 -8.35
C PRO A 303 1.36 -0.83 -6.90
N SER A 304 0.42 -0.24 -6.15
CA SER A 304 0.65 0.18 -4.76
C SER A 304 0.96 -1.00 -3.82
N TRP A 305 0.50 -2.20 -4.17
CA TRP A 305 0.74 -3.44 -3.43
C TRP A 305 2.18 -3.97 -3.57
N PHE A 306 2.89 -3.59 -4.62
CA PHE A 306 4.25 -4.09 -4.87
C PHE A 306 5.28 -3.20 -4.19
N THR A 307 5.29 -3.24 -2.86
CA THR A 307 6.18 -2.41 -2.04
C THR A 307 7.63 -2.86 -2.14
N ASP A 308 8.56 -1.93 -1.87
CA ASP A 308 9.99 -2.25 -1.75
C ASP A 308 10.25 -3.37 -0.74
N THR A 309 9.56 -3.34 0.40
CA THR A 309 9.72 -4.33 1.47
C THR A 309 9.28 -5.73 1.02
N MET A 310 8.17 -5.83 0.28
CA MET A 310 7.73 -7.09 -0.34
C MET A 310 8.77 -7.60 -1.34
N TYR A 311 9.22 -6.76 -2.28
CA TYR A 311 10.20 -7.16 -3.29
C TYR A 311 11.49 -7.68 -2.64
N ARG A 312 12.02 -6.97 -1.64
CA ARG A 312 13.25 -7.39 -0.94
C ARG A 312 13.09 -8.70 -0.21
N SER A 313 12.00 -8.86 0.55
CA SER A 313 11.77 -10.08 1.33
C SER A 313 11.57 -11.29 0.43
N SER A 314 10.76 -11.12 -0.63
CA SER A 314 10.56 -12.14 -1.63
C SER A 314 11.84 -12.48 -2.41
N ALA A 315 12.64 -11.47 -2.79
CA ALA A 315 13.88 -11.70 -3.52
C ALA A 315 14.92 -12.43 -2.67
N ALA A 316 15.01 -12.11 -1.37
CA ALA A 316 15.87 -12.83 -0.43
C ALA A 316 15.45 -14.30 -0.28
N LEU A 317 14.13 -14.56 -0.17
CA LEU A 317 13.58 -15.91 -0.19
C LEU A 317 13.93 -16.63 -1.49
N THR A 318 13.65 -16.04 -2.65
CA THR A 318 13.94 -16.64 -3.96
C THR A 318 15.43 -16.93 -4.13
N ALA A 319 16.31 -16.00 -3.74
CA ALA A 319 17.75 -16.22 -3.78
C ALA A 319 18.17 -17.42 -2.91
N TYR A 320 17.62 -17.51 -1.70
CA TYR A 320 17.85 -18.63 -0.79
C TYR A 320 17.35 -19.96 -1.38
N LEU A 321 16.12 -20.00 -1.92
CA LEU A 321 15.57 -21.19 -2.56
C LEU A 321 16.41 -21.63 -3.76
N CYS A 322 16.87 -20.67 -4.57
CA CYS A 322 17.78 -20.94 -5.68
C CYS A 322 19.08 -21.59 -5.20
N ASP A 323 19.68 -21.06 -4.13
CA ASP A 323 20.93 -21.59 -3.58
C ASP A 323 20.73 -22.97 -2.93
N GLN A 324 19.63 -23.21 -2.22
CA GLN A 324 19.32 -24.50 -1.60
C GLN A 324 19.04 -25.61 -2.62
N HIS A 325 18.31 -25.29 -3.69
CA HIS A 325 17.86 -26.28 -4.68
C HIS A 325 18.73 -26.31 -5.95
N GLY A 326 19.76 -25.48 -6.03
CA GLY A 326 20.65 -25.41 -7.20
C GLY A 326 19.99 -24.83 -8.46
N ILE A 327 19.02 -23.94 -8.29
CA ILE A 327 18.27 -23.30 -9.38
C ILE A 327 19.06 -22.08 -9.87
N PRO A 328 19.34 -21.95 -11.17
CA PRO A 328 19.95 -20.74 -11.71
C PRO A 328 19.11 -19.48 -11.44
N LYS A 329 19.75 -18.39 -11.01
CA LYS A 329 19.09 -17.10 -10.69
C LYS A 329 18.85 -16.28 -11.97
N ASP A 330 18.04 -16.81 -12.89
CA ASP A 330 17.70 -16.17 -14.16
C ASP A 330 16.19 -16.25 -14.48
N ARG A 331 15.75 -15.52 -15.50
CA ARG A 331 14.34 -15.44 -15.92
C ARG A 331 13.81 -16.70 -16.63
N THR A 332 14.65 -17.69 -16.87
CA THR A 332 14.20 -18.99 -17.40
C THR A 332 13.81 -19.97 -16.28
N HIS A 333 14.30 -19.72 -15.06
CA HIS A 333 14.02 -20.56 -13.89
C HIS A 333 13.21 -19.85 -12.79
N ILE A 334 13.34 -18.52 -12.68
CA ILE A 334 12.46 -17.68 -11.88
C ILE A 334 11.46 -17.07 -12.84
N ILE A 335 10.21 -17.51 -12.76
CA ILE A 335 9.16 -17.19 -13.72
C ILE A 335 7.91 -16.65 -13.02
N GLY A 336 7.07 -15.91 -13.74
CA GLY A 336 5.71 -15.60 -13.32
C GLY A 336 4.78 -16.77 -13.58
N HIS A 337 3.64 -16.81 -12.91
CA HIS A 337 2.63 -17.83 -13.17
C HIS A 337 2.14 -17.81 -14.63
N SER A 338 1.96 -16.63 -15.20
CA SER A 338 1.65 -16.39 -16.63
C SER A 338 2.67 -16.96 -17.61
N GLU A 339 3.88 -17.30 -17.16
CA GLU A 339 4.94 -17.91 -17.97
C GLU A 339 5.04 -19.43 -17.74
N ALA A 340 4.30 -19.98 -16.77
CA ALA A 340 4.32 -21.40 -16.46
C ALA A 340 3.65 -22.24 -17.56
N PRO A 341 4.15 -23.45 -17.87
CA PRO A 341 3.58 -24.29 -18.92
C PRO A 341 2.10 -24.67 -18.70
N GLY A 342 1.26 -24.39 -19.69
CA GLY A 342 -0.16 -24.75 -19.68
C GLY A 342 -1.04 -23.90 -18.76
N ASN A 343 -0.58 -22.70 -18.40
CA ASN A 343 -1.37 -21.75 -17.62
C ASN A 343 -2.37 -20.96 -18.50
N ASP A 344 -3.37 -20.40 -17.85
CA ASP A 344 -4.41 -19.46 -18.33
C ASP A 344 -4.49 -18.21 -17.43
N HIS A 345 -3.46 -18.00 -16.62
CA HIS A 345 -3.33 -16.95 -15.61
C HIS A 345 -2.51 -15.77 -16.12
N THR A 346 -2.71 -14.60 -15.51
CA THR A 346 -2.06 -13.34 -15.91
C THR A 346 -1.07 -12.80 -14.88
N ASP A 347 -1.03 -13.37 -13.68
CA ASP A 347 -0.15 -12.93 -12.61
C ASP A 347 1.33 -13.30 -12.86
N PRO A 348 2.29 -12.53 -12.33
CA PRO A 348 2.14 -11.38 -11.42
C PRO A 348 1.70 -10.06 -12.09
N GLY A 349 1.39 -10.07 -13.38
CA GLY A 349 0.84 -8.92 -14.11
C GLY A 349 1.91 -7.93 -14.59
N ALA A 350 1.46 -6.92 -15.34
CA ALA A 350 2.34 -5.93 -15.98
C ALA A 350 3.00 -4.96 -14.99
N ASN A 351 2.43 -4.84 -13.79
CA ASN A 351 2.92 -3.96 -12.73
C ASN A 351 4.06 -4.59 -11.90
N TRP A 352 4.33 -5.88 -12.07
CA TRP A 352 5.46 -6.53 -11.41
C TRP A 352 6.79 -6.16 -12.06
N ASN A 353 7.66 -5.50 -11.31
CA ASN A 353 8.95 -5.02 -11.77
C ASN A 353 10.00 -6.12 -11.76
N TRP A 354 10.02 -6.93 -12.81
CA TRP A 354 10.97 -8.03 -12.97
C TRP A 354 12.44 -7.58 -12.94
N THR A 355 12.76 -6.44 -13.52
CA THR A 355 14.14 -5.91 -13.52
C THR A 355 14.62 -5.68 -12.10
N TYR A 356 13.80 -4.98 -11.30
CA TYR A 356 14.12 -4.71 -9.90
C TYR A 356 14.20 -5.98 -9.06
N TYR A 357 13.21 -6.87 -9.22
CA TYR A 357 13.18 -8.13 -8.50
C TYR A 357 14.41 -9.00 -8.78
N MET A 358 14.79 -9.16 -10.05
CA MET A 358 15.96 -9.97 -10.43
C MET A 358 17.28 -9.36 -9.98
N GLN A 359 17.40 -8.03 -9.91
CA GLN A 359 18.56 -7.36 -9.32
C GLN A 359 18.73 -7.73 -7.85
N LEU A 360 17.63 -7.73 -7.09
CA LEU A 360 17.63 -8.13 -5.68
C LEU A 360 17.98 -9.62 -5.52
N VAL A 361 17.39 -10.51 -6.33
CA VAL A 361 17.65 -11.96 -6.29
C VAL A 361 19.12 -12.28 -6.59
N GLY A 362 19.74 -11.56 -7.54
CA GLY A 362 21.14 -11.73 -7.91
C GLY A 362 22.14 -11.32 -6.83
N GLY A 363 21.70 -10.87 -5.64
CA GLY A 363 22.56 -10.38 -4.58
C GLY A 363 22.98 -8.92 -4.76
N GLY A 364 22.19 -8.13 -5.50
CA GLY A 364 22.34 -6.67 -5.58
C GLY A 364 22.01 -5.94 -4.28
N SER A 365 22.46 -6.47 -3.14
CA SER A 365 22.26 -5.95 -1.79
C SER A 365 23.42 -6.42 -0.89
N GLY A 366 24.63 -5.93 -1.17
CA GLY A 366 25.83 -6.15 -0.35
C GLY A 366 27.08 -5.70 -1.09
N SER A 367 27.74 -4.63 -0.63
CA SER A 367 28.78 -3.82 -1.32
C SER A 367 28.25 -2.97 -2.47
N ASP A 368 28.51 -1.65 -2.44
CA ASP A 368 28.62 -0.60 -3.49
C ASP A 368 28.04 -0.77 -4.92
N ALA A 369 27.17 -1.74 -5.18
CA ALA A 369 26.88 -2.28 -6.52
C ALA A 369 25.49 -1.91 -7.05
N ASP A 370 24.64 -1.22 -6.27
CA ASP A 370 23.37 -0.71 -6.79
C ASP A 370 23.55 0.51 -7.71
N GLY A 371 24.76 1.07 -7.78
CA GLY A 371 25.07 2.22 -8.63
C GLY A 371 24.39 3.52 -8.18
N LEU A 372 23.86 3.56 -6.95
CA LEU A 372 23.14 4.71 -6.41
C LEU A 372 23.95 5.49 -5.36
N SER A 373 25.02 4.91 -4.83
CA SER A 373 25.83 5.51 -3.77
C SER A 373 27.01 6.29 -4.38
N PHE A 374 27.10 7.58 -4.06
CA PHE A 374 28.17 8.46 -4.52
C PHE A 374 28.69 9.30 -3.37
N GLU A 375 29.97 9.69 -3.40
CA GLU A 375 30.54 10.62 -2.41
C GLU A 375 29.75 11.94 -2.33
N SER A 376 29.20 12.38 -3.47
CA SER A 376 28.31 13.54 -3.56
C SER A 376 27.32 13.38 -4.70
N TYR A 377 26.14 13.98 -4.56
CA TYR A 377 25.10 14.01 -5.60
C TYR A 377 25.14 15.36 -6.32
N THR A 378 25.76 15.38 -7.49
CA THR A 378 25.94 16.60 -8.29
C THR A 378 24.69 16.89 -9.14
N THR A 379 24.50 18.16 -9.52
CA THR A 379 23.36 18.57 -10.33
C THR A 379 23.33 17.85 -11.68
N GLN A 380 22.24 17.12 -11.97
CA GLN A 380 22.01 16.49 -13.28
C GLN A 380 20.99 17.26 -14.10
N LYS A 381 21.20 17.36 -15.41
CA LYS A 381 20.28 18.03 -16.35
C LYS A 381 20.44 17.44 -17.74
N SER A 382 19.60 17.88 -18.69
CA SER A 382 19.75 17.50 -20.09
C SER A 382 21.18 17.72 -20.59
N GLY A 383 21.78 16.68 -21.17
CA GLY A 383 23.18 16.60 -21.59
C GLY A 383 24.15 16.03 -20.55
N SER A 384 23.73 15.83 -19.30
CA SER A 384 24.50 15.05 -18.31
C SER A 384 24.72 13.63 -18.80
N THR A 385 25.91 13.08 -18.54
CA THR A 385 26.23 11.69 -18.84
C THR A 385 26.93 11.00 -17.67
N GLY A 386 26.86 9.68 -17.63
CA GLY A 386 27.60 8.84 -16.67
C GLY A 386 26.75 8.30 -15.52
N PRO A 387 27.40 7.78 -14.45
CA PRO A 387 26.74 7.01 -13.40
C PRO A 387 25.59 7.73 -12.69
N GLN A 388 25.71 9.04 -12.43
CA GLN A 388 24.64 9.80 -11.77
C GLN A 388 23.44 10.05 -12.70
N ALA A 389 23.66 10.25 -14.00
CA ALA A 389 22.56 10.31 -14.97
C ALA A 389 21.82 8.96 -15.03
N LYS A 390 22.56 7.85 -14.97
CA LYS A 390 21.98 6.51 -14.91
C LYS A 390 21.18 6.30 -13.63
N ALA A 391 21.72 6.72 -12.47
CA ALA A 391 21.02 6.63 -11.19
C ALA A 391 19.70 7.44 -11.19
N VAL A 392 19.67 8.62 -11.82
CA VAL A 392 18.42 9.37 -12.02
C VAL A 392 17.41 8.54 -12.82
N GLN A 393 17.83 7.96 -13.96
CA GLN A 393 16.95 7.13 -14.80
C GLN A 393 16.42 5.92 -14.02
N THR A 394 17.29 5.21 -13.30
CA THR A 394 16.92 4.06 -12.46
C THR A 394 15.89 4.45 -11.39
N LEU A 395 16.13 5.52 -10.64
CA LEU A 395 15.22 5.96 -9.57
C LEU A 395 13.87 6.46 -10.10
N LEU A 396 13.86 7.12 -11.26
CA LEU A 396 12.62 7.56 -11.91
C LEU A 396 11.80 6.37 -12.42
N ASN A 397 12.44 5.45 -13.14
CA ASN A 397 11.78 4.25 -13.68
C ASN A 397 11.23 3.36 -12.55
N GLN A 398 11.98 3.20 -11.45
CA GLN A 398 11.52 2.49 -10.25
C GLN A 398 10.28 3.12 -9.62
N GLN A 399 10.11 4.44 -9.77
CA GLN A 399 8.97 5.19 -9.28
C GLN A 399 7.87 5.40 -10.34
N GLY A 400 7.96 4.71 -11.48
CA GLY A 400 6.93 4.75 -12.53
C GLY A 400 7.02 5.97 -13.47
N TYR A 401 8.07 6.79 -13.38
CA TYR A 401 8.31 7.90 -14.31
C TYR A 401 9.17 7.42 -15.47
N ASP A 402 8.64 7.51 -16.68
CA ASP A 402 9.28 7.00 -17.89
C ASP A 402 10.52 7.82 -18.30
N ALA A 403 11.67 7.48 -17.74
CA ALA A 403 12.95 8.14 -18.03
C ALA A 403 13.67 7.56 -19.26
N GLY A 404 13.10 6.52 -19.89
CA GLY A 404 13.71 5.76 -20.97
C GLY A 404 14.72 4.73 -20.48
N THR A 405 15.61 4.32 -21.37
CA THR A 405 16.67 3.35 -21.06
C THR A 405 17.67 3.93 -20.06
N GLU A 406 18.10 3.13 -19.10
CA GLU A 406 19.11 3.47 -18.09
C GLU A 406 20.54 3.43 -18.67
N ASP A 407 20.75 4.18 -19.74
CA ASP A 407 21.99 4.26 -20.52
C ASP A 407 23.00 5.27 -19.95
N GLY A 408 22.59 6.04 -18.93
CA GLY A 408 23.40 7.11 -18.36
C GLY A 408 23.52 8.33 -19.26
N ILE A 409 22.60 8.53 -20.21
CA ILE A 409 22.51 9.72 -21.06
C ILE A 409 21.23 10.47 -20.71
N PHE A 410 21.38 11.60 -20.02
CA PHE A 410 20.24 12.42 -19.62
C PHE A 410 19.70 13.18 -20.83
N GLY A 411 18.79 12.56 -21.58
CA GLY A 411 18.12 13.14 -22.74
C GLY A 411 16.79 13.82 -22.40
N THR A 412 16.05 14.22 -23.45
CA THR A 412 14.73 14.87 -23.31
C THR A 412 13.73 14.00 -22.54
N ARG A 413 13.71 12.69 -22.78
CA ARG A 413 12.79 11.76 -22.08
C ARG A 413 13.05 11.72 -20.57
N THR A 414 14.33 11.63 -20.17
CA THR A 414 14.72 11.72 -18.75
C THR A 414 14.37 13.09 -18.17
N GLN A 415 14.55 14.18 -18.93
CA GLN A 415 14.17 15.52 -18.49
C GLN A 415 12.65 15.65 -18.24
N ASP A 416 11.83 15.11 -19.13
CA ASP A 416 10.37 15.14 -18.99
C ASP A 416 9.91 14.27 -17.81
N ALA A 417 10.53 13.11 -17.60
CA ALA A 417 10.31 12.29 -16.40
C ALA A 417 10.68 13.04 -15.10
N VAL A 418 11.79 13.79 -15.10
CA VAL A 418 12.16 14.64 -13.95
C VAL A 418 11.12 15.73 -13.70
N ARG A 419 10.61 16.40 -14.75
CA ARG A 419 9.54 17.41 -14.58
C ARG A 419 8.26 16.81 -14.02
N ALA A 420 7.87 15.63 -14.50
CA ALA A 420 6.71 14.91 -14.00
C ALA A 420 6.88 14.52 -12.52
N PHE A 421 8.07 14.01 -12.16
CA PHE A 421 8.42 13.71 -10.77
C PHE A 421 8.38 14.97 -9.89
N GLN A 422 9.05 16.05 -10.31
CA GLN A 422 9.07 17.31 -9.57
C GLN A 422 7.66 17.87 -9.34
N THR A 423 6.81 17.86 -10.38
CA THR A 423 5.41 18.28 -10.28
C THR A 423 4.66 17.45 -9.25
N ALA A 424 4.79 16.11 -9.30
CA ALA A 424 4.12 15.21 -8.36
C ALA A 424 4.61 15.37 -6.91
N ARG A 425 5.84 15.85 -6.71
CA ARG A 425 6.43 16.11 -5.38
C ARG A 425 6.27 17.55 -4.91
N GLY A 426 5.64 18.43 -5.69
CA GLY A 426 5.50 19.85 -5.36
C GLY A 426 6.81 20.64 -5.40
N LEU A 427 7.81 20.15 -6.15
CA LEU A 427 9.08 20.82 -6.40
C LEU A 427 8.98 21.73 -7.64
N ASP A 428 9.93 22.65 -7.79
CA ASP A 428 10.08 23.43 -9.03
C ASP A 428 10.33 22.48 -10.21
N ALA A 429 9.38 22.40 -11.16
CA ALA A 429 9.42 21.48 -12.30
C ALA A 429 10.32 21.97 -13.45
N ASP A 430 11.58 22.25 -13.14
CA ASP A 430 12.58 22.79 -14.07
C ASP A 430 13.28 21.72 -14.93
N GLY A 431 13.07 20.43 -14.63
CA GLY A 431 13.72 19.31 -15.31
C GLY A 431 15.19 19.13 -14.94
N THR A 432 15.64 19.74 -13.85
CA THR A 432 17.01 19.66 -13.31
C THR A 432 17.01 18.95 -11.96
N VAL A 433 17.89 17.96 -11.81
CA VAL A 433 18.04 17.21 -10.56
C VAL A 433 19.09 17.91 -9.69
N GLY A 434 18.64 18.88 -8.90
CA GLY A 434 19.43 19.52 -7.83
C GLY A 434 19.33 18.78 -6.50
N PRO A 435 19.90 19.33 -5.40
CA PRO A 435 19.88 18.69 -4.08
C PRO A 435 18.48 18.30 -3.58
N GLN A 436 17.49 19.16 -3.80
CA GLN A 436 16.09 18.88 -3.40
C GLN A 436 15.51 17.69 -4.17
N THR A 437 15.65 17.69 -5.50
CA THR A 437 15.20 16.59 -6.36
C THR A 437 15.93 15.28 -6.04
N TRP A 438 17.25 15.33 -5.80
CA TRP A 438 18.03 14.17 -5.37
C TRP A 438 17.54 13.60 -4.04
N THR A 439 17.32 14.47 -3.06
CA THR A 439 16.82 14.07 -1.73
C THR A 439 15.47 13.36 -1.86
N ALA A 440 14.54 13.92 -2.65
CA ALA A 440 13.23 13.31 -2.89
C ALA A 440 13.33 11.98 -3.65
N LEU A 441 14.17 11.89 -4.69
CA LEU A 441 14.37 10.65 -5.46
C LEU A 441 14.95 9.53 -4.58
N LEU A 442 15.97 9.85 -3.79
CA LEU A 442 16.69 8.87 -2.97
C LEU A 442 15.87 8.45 -1.75
N SER A 443 14.97 9.29 -1.23
CA SER A 443 14.17 8.97 -0.05
C SER A 443 12.81 8.34 -0.36
N ALA A 444 12.47 8.12 -1.63
CA ALA A 444 11.21 7.49 -2.00
C ALA A 444 11.06 6.07 -1.41
N GLY A 445 9.82 5.67 -1.09
CA GLY A 445 9.51 4.36 -0.53
C GLY A 445 8.85 4.45 0.85
N THR A 446 8.89 3.32 1.59
CA THR A 446 8.28 3.19 2.92
C THR A 446 8.88 4.15 3.95
N THR A 447 8.15 4.45 5.01
CA THR A 447 8.55 5.43 6.04
C THR A 447 8.66 4.81 7.44
N PRO A 448 9.44 3.72 7.61
CA PRO A 448 9.56 3.05 8.91
C PRO A 448 10.27 3.95 9.92
N THR A 449 9.98 3.76 11.21
CA THR A 449 10.76 4.45 12.25
C THR A 449 12.16 3.85 12.32
N LEU A 450 13.18 4.67 12.03
CA LEU A 450 14.59 4.27 12.19
C LEU A 450 15.24 4.98 13.37
N VAL A 451 16.00 4.23 14.15
CA VAL A 451 16.77 4.72 15.31
C VAL A 451 18.18 4.12 15.29
N ALA A 452 19.06 4.64 16.15
CA ALA A 452 20.41 4.10 16.32
C ALA A 452 20.41 2.58 16.54
N GLY A 453 21.27 1.88 15.80
CA GLY A 453 21.34 0.41 15.76
C GLY A 453 20.48 -0.25 14.70
N ALA A 454 19.59 0.47 14.00
CA ALA A 454 18.92 -0.04 12.82
C ALA A 454 19.93 -0.41 11.73
N THR A 455 19.64 -1.44 10.94
CA THR A 455 20.50 -1.88 9.83
C THR A 455 19.69 -2.22 8.59
N GLY A 456 20.32 -2.21 7.42
CA GLY A 456 19.74 -2.67 6.16
C GLY A 456 19.57 -1.57 5.11
N ASP A 457 18.90 -1.90 4.02
CA ASP A 457 18.84 -1.01 2.85
C ASP A 457 18.00 0.25 3.07
N THR A 458 17.03 0.21 3.99
CA THR A 458 16.32 1.43 4.42
C THR A 458 17.26 2.44 5.07
N VAL A 459 18.28 1.95 5.80
CA VAL A 459 19.32 2.82 6.38
C VAL A 459 20.22 3.35 5.28
N LYS A 460 20.61 2.54 4.27
CA LYS A 460 21.36 3.04 3.10
C LYS A 460 20.57 4.12 2.35
N ARG A 461 19.26 3.91 2.17
CA ARG A 461 18.35 4.87 1.55
C ARG A 461 18.36 6.21 2.31
N LEU A 462 18.25 6.14 3.63
CA LEU A 462 18.38 7.31 4.50
C LEU A 462 19.75 7.99 4.35
N GLN A 463 20.86 7.24 4.43
CA GLN A 463 22.23 7.77 4.33
C GLN A 463 22.48 8.51 3.01
N ARG A 464 21.96 7.98 1.89
CA ARG A 464 22.02 8.65 0.57
C ARG A 464 21.21 9.93 0.53
N ALA A 465 19.97 9.89 1.03
CA ALA A 465 19.10 11.05 1.08
C ALA A 465 19.69 12.17 1.97
N LEU A 466 20.27 11.81 3.13
CA LEU A 466 20.98 12.74 3.99
C LEU A 466 22.22 13.33 3.31
N THR A 467 22.98 12.51 2.58
CA THR A 467 24.13 12.98 1.79
C THR A 467 23.70 14.04 0.76
N ALA A 468 22.61 13.79 0.03
CA ALA A 468 22.05 14.76 -0.92
C ALA A 468 21.52 16.03 -0.23
N ALA A 469 20.80 15.89 0.89
CA ALA A 469 20.15 17.01 1.58
C ALA A 469 21.12 17.94 2.31
N LEU A 470 22.16 17.36 2.92
CA LEU A 470 23.15 18.08 3.71
C LEU A 470 24.35 18.53 2.87
N GLY A 471 24.55 17.95 1.69
CA GLY A 471 25.74 18.18 0.86
C GLY A 471 27.04 17.69 1.50
N THR A 472 26.94 16.83 2.51
CA THR A 472 28.08 16.21 3.21
C THR A 472 27.90 14.71 3.22
N THR A 473 28.97 13.97 2.92
CA THR A 473 28.91 12.51 2.78
C THR A 473 28.58 11.85 4.11
N VAL A 474 27.50 11.06 4.12
CA VAL A 474 27.21 10.06 5.15
C VAL A 474 27.61 8.71 4.57
N GLU A 475 28.44 7.95 5.27
CA GLU A 475 28.84 6.61 4.82
C GLU A 475 27.60 5.74 4.59
N VAL A 476 27.54 5.06 3.44
CA VAL A 476 26.40 4.24 3.03
C VAL A 476 26.67 2.77 3.35
N ASP A 477 26.90 2.49 4.63
CA ASP A 477 27.19 1.15 5.15
C ASP A 477 25.92 0.35 5.50
N GLY A 478 24.76 1.02 5.50
CA GLY A 478 23.49 0.45 5.93
C GLY A 478 23.41 0.19 7.42
N THR A 479 24.26 0.80 8.24
CA THR A 479 24.21 0.76 9.70
C THR A 479 23.90 2.15 10.25
N PHE A 480 22.86 2.24 11.08
CA PHE A 480 22.49 3.49 11.72
C PHE A 480 23.40 3.69 12.94
N GLY A 481 24.66 4.00 12.65
CA GLY A 481 25.70 4.30 13.62
C GLY A 481 25.72 5.77 14.05
N THR A 482 26.78 6.15 14.73
CA THR A 482 26.98 7.51 15.27
C THR A 482 26.93 8.59 14.19
N ASP A 483 27.47 8.31 13.01
CA ASP A 483 27.56 9.28 11.93
C ASP A 483 26.19 9.49 11.26
N THR A 484 25.40 8.42 11.17
CA THR A 484 24.02 8.50 10.69
C THR A 484 23.13 9.23 11.71
N ASP A 485 23.24 8.94 13.01
CA ASP A 485 22.50 9.67 14.07
C ASP A 485 22.83 11.16 14.05
N LYS A 486 24.11 11.51 13.92
CA LYS A 486 24.53 12.89 13.78
C LYS A 486 23.91 13.55 12.55
N ALA A 487 23.96 12.91 11.38
CA ALA A 487 23.40 13.45 10.15
C ALA A 487 21.88 13.63 10.24
N VAL A 488 21.17 12.70 10.88
CA VAL A 488 19.72 12.82 11.14
C VAL A 488 19.43 14.03 12.01
N ARG A 489 20.14 14.21 13.13
CA ARG A 489 19.93 15.36 14.04
C ARG A 489 20.26 16.69 13.37
N ASP A 490 21.32 16.74 12.55
CA ASP A 490 21.68 17.93 11.77
C ASP A 490 20.59 18.26 10.75
N TYR A 491 20.08 17.26 10.02
CA TYR A 491 18.98 17.41 9.08
C TYR A 491 17.72 17.93 9.80
N GLN A 492 17.29 17.26 10.87
CA GLN A 492 16.13 17.67 11.66
C GLN A 492 16.26 19.11 12.16
N SER A 493 17.40 19.46 12.76
CA SER A 493 17.66 20.79 13.30
C SER A 493 17.59 21.87 12.21
N THR A 494 18.25 21.65 11.08
CA THR A 494 18.27 22.63 9.98
C THR A 494 16.90 22.76 9.29
N ARG A 495 16.04 21.73 9.38
CA ARG A 495 14.68 21.72 8.79
C ARG A 495 13.60 22.11 9.80
N LYS A 496 13.98 22.50 11.01
CA LYS A 496 13.10 22.89 12.12
C LYS A 496 12.13 21.77 12.52
N LEU A 497 12.60 20.53 12.43
CA LEU A 497 11.95 19.35 13.00
C LEU A 497 12.47 19.12 14.43
N THR A 498 11.82 18.25 15.18
CA THR A 498 12.34 17.78 16.47
C THR A 498 13.64 17.00 16.24
N ALA A 499 14.76 17.48 16.79
CA ALA A 499 16.09 16.90 16.61
C ALA A 499 16.37 15.71 17.55
N ASP A 500 15.48 14.72 17.54
CA ASP A 500 15.50 13.56 18.44
C ASP A 500 16.39 12.41 17.95
N GLY A 501 16.87 12.45 16.70
CA GLY A 501 17.67 11.39 16.08
C GLY A 501 16.85 10.16 15.65
N SER A 502 15.52 10.23 15.78
CA SER A 502 14.58 9.22 15.30
C SER A 502 14.03 9.65 13.94
N VAL A 503 14.16 8.80 12.94
CA VAL A 503 13.59 9.05 11.61
C VAL A 503 12.17 8.50 11.57
N GLY A 504 11.24 9.30 12.10
CA GLY A 504 9.79 9.04 12.04
C GLY A 504 9.10 9.70 10.83
N PRO A 505 7.75 9.67 10.78
CA PRO A 505 6.94 10.19 9.66
C PRO A 505 7.33 11.61 9.22
N ASP A 506 7.48 12.55 10.15
CA ASP A 506 7.82 13.95 9.84
C ASP A 506 9.20 14.10 9.16
N THR A 507 10.17 13.27 9.56
CA THR A 507 11.52 13.30 8.98
C THR A 507 11.50 12.72 7.57
N TRP A 508 10.76 11.62 7.38
CA TRP A 508 10.57 11.04 6.04
C TRP A 508 9.80 11.97 5.10
N GLU A 509 8.73 12.60 5.57
CA GLU A 509 7.95 13.56 4.78
C GLU A 509 8.83 14.74 4.33
N ALA A 510 9.68 15.25 5.22
CA ALA A 510 10.63 16.31 4.87
C ALA A 510 11.64 15.84 3.79
N LEU A 511 12.22 14.65 3.94
CA LEU A 511 13.15 14.10 2.93
C LEU A 511 12.44 13.88 1.58
N GLN A 512 11.24 13.29 1.59
CA GLN A 512 10.48 12.95 0.39
C GLN A 512 9.92 14.17 -0.35
N SER A 513 9.74 15.28 0.36
CA SER A 513 9.42 16.59 -0.23
C SER A 513 10.66 17.39 -0.66
N GLY A 514 11.86 16.81 -0.51
CA GLY A 514 13.11 17.45 -0.92
C GLY A 514 13.53 18.66 -0.07
N ARG A 515 13.07 18.73 1.20
CA ARG A 515 13.35 19.84 2.11
C ARG A 515 14.76 19.84 2.70
#